data_AF-A0AA35S497-F1
#
_entry.id   AF-A0AA35S497-F1
#
_cell.length_a   1.000
_cell.length_b   1.000
_cell.length_c   1.000
_cell.angle_alpha   90.00
_cell.angle_beta   90.00
_cell.angle_gamma   90.00
#
_symmetry.space_group_name_H-M   'P 1'
#
loop_
_entity.id
_entity.type
_entity.pdbx_description
1 polymer ?
#
loop_
_entity_poly.entity_id
_entity_poly.type
_entity_poly.pdbx_seq_one_letter_code
_entity_poly.pdbx_strand_id
1 'polypeptide(L)'
;MLRWFAGQQIRNTASIGGNICNASPISDLNPVLMACGAKLHLASQGSKRVITLDSNFFLDYKKTCIKPNEVLVAILIPFTAQNEYVYSYKQSRRREDDLAIVNAGLRVVINGTKGQWRIRDCTLVYGGMSKTTVMASNTQQALIGREWNEATLQEATRLLSEELQLSWGCPWGHARVPQVSGHLILLQVLPDSLPPPLSSLSPSTSTLWHTQIQQVIITSSQGFQRVPCDQKAEDMVGRPVMHLSAPQQATGEARYLDDVPRLEGELYGGLVLSQHAHAIISVDASAALVMEGVVDYVSVTDVPGDNMIGINNDEPVFADGKVMSFGQIIGVVLATDKPLAQRAAKAVRVTYEDIHPPVITIEDAIRAGWFIGEEMKVEDGDVEKALSEAEHVLEGEVRVGGQDHFYLETQACLVVPKGEQEEVEILSSTQGVTAVQTNAARGLGIPRNRVVSKVKRIGLALKYIAAVEPF
;
A
#
# COMPACT_ATOMS: atom_id res chain seq x y z
N MET A 1 -5.66 -17.18 -10.74
CA MET A 1 -5.65 -15.72 -10.47
C MET A 1 -6.81 -15.22 -9.61
N LEU A 2 -8.08 -15.36 -10.01
CA LEU A 2 -9.22 -14.71 -9.31
C LEU A 2 -9.36 -15.03 -7.80
N ARG A 3 -8.91 -16.22 -7.36
CA ARG A 3 -8.89 -16.63 -5.94
C ARG A 3 -8.16 -15.63 -5.04
N TRP A 4 -7.09 -15.01 -5.56
CA TRP A 4 -6.22 -14.08 -4.82
C TRP A 4 -6.40 -12.63 -5.30
N PHE A 5 -7.43 -12.37 -6.09
CA PHE A 5 -7.71 -11.06 -6.68
C PHE A 5 -8.65 -10.27 -5.76
N ALA A 6 -8.11 -9.26 -5.09
CA ALA A 6 -8.87 -8.33 -4.23
C ALA A 6 -9.74 -9.02 -3.15
N GLY A 7 -10.57 -8.24 -2.46
CA GLY A 7 -11.68 -8.72 -1.66
C GLY A 7 -12.90 -9.16 -2.49
N GLN A 8 -13.87 -9.80 -1.83
CA GLN A 8 -15.15 -10.20 -2.44
C GLN A 8 -15.94 -9.00 -2.97
N GLN A 9 -15.90 -7.89 -2.25
CA GLN A 9 -16.57 -6.63 -2.54
C GLN A 9 -16.15 -6.11 -3.93
N ILE A 10 -14.83 -6.04 -4.19
CA ILE A 10 -14.30 -5.59 -5.48
C ILE A 10 -14.63 -6.58 -6.59
N ARG A 11 -14.53 -7.90 -6.34
CA ARG A 11 -14.88 -8.91 -7.35
C ARG A 11 -16.35 -8.87 -7.77
N ASN A 12 -17.25 -8.45 -6.88
CA ASN A 12 -18.68 -8.35 -7.18
C ASN A 12 -19.03 -7.12 -8.04
N THR A 13 -18.19 -6.09 -8.09
CA THR A 13 -18.45 -4.85 -8.84
C THR A 13 -17.51 -4.64 -10.03
N ALA A 14 -16.30 -5.20 -9.99
CA ALA A 14 -15.32 -5.06 -11.05
C ALA A 14 -15.75 -5.83 -12.31
N SER A 15 -15.58 -5.20 -13.47
CA SER A 15 -15.80 -5.86 -14.76
C SER A 15 -14.48 -6.36 -15.36
N ILE A 16 -14.52 -7.53 -16.00
CA ILE A 16 -13.35 -8.07 -16.73
C ILE A 16 -12.94 -7.11 -17.85
N GLY A 17 -13.92 -6.53 -18.56
CA GLY A 17 -13.66 -5.53 -19.59
C GLY A 17 -12.96 -4.28 -19.06
N GLY A 18 -13.38 -3.77 -17.89
CA GLY A 18 -12.72 -2.66 -17.22
C GLY A 18 -11.28 -2.99 -16.82
N ASN A 19 -11.02 -4.21 -16.32
CA ASN A 19 -9.67 -4.66 -15.97
C ASN A 19 -8.73 -4.70 -17.20
N ILE A 20 -9.21 -5.20 -18.34
CA ILE A 20 -8.46 -5.23 -19.61
C ILE A 20 -8.20 -3.81 -20.11
N CYS A 21 -9.26 -2.98 -20.21
CA CYS A 21 -9.17 -1.64 -20.78
C CYS A 21 -8.36 -0.67 -19.91
N ASN A 22 -8.34 -0.86 -18.59
CA ASN A 22 -7.51 -0.09 -17.67
C ASN A 22 -6.00 -0.31 -17.91
N ALA A 23 -5.61 -1.41 -18.55
CA ALA A 23 -4.24 -1.67 -19.00
C ALA A 23 -3.18 -1.46 -17.90
N SER A 24 -3.49 -1.91 -16.67
CA SER A 24 -2.53 -1.86 -15.57
C SER A 24 -1.35 -2.80 -15.87
N PRO A 25 -0.09 -2.36 -15.67
CA PRO A 25 1.10 -3.20 -15.90
C PRO A 25 1.16 -4.43 -15.00
N ILE A 26 0.45 -4.38 -13.87
CA ILE A 26 0.36 -5.43 -12.84
C ILE A 26 -1.04 -6.05 -12.80
N SER A 27 -1.81 -5.98 -13.89
CA SER A 27 -3.08 -6.70 -13.97
C SER A 27 -2.85 -8.21 -13.80
N ASP A 28 -3.61 -8.84 -12.92
CA ASP A 28 -3.59 -10.29 -12.70
C ASP A 28 -4.27 -11.10 -13.81
N LEU A 29 -5.17 -10.48 -14.59
CA LEU A 29 -5.92 -11.18 -15.63
C LEU A 29 -5.28 -11.03 -17.01
N ASN A 30 -4.67 -9.88 -17.31
CA ASN A 30 -4.11 -9.61 -18.63
C ASN A 30 -3.05 -10.63 -19.05
N PRO A 31 -2.07 -11.03 -18.19
CA PRO A 31 -1.09 -12.05 -18.57
C PRO A 31 -1.74 -13.38 -18.96
N VAL A 32 -2.74 -13.83 -18.19
CA VAL A 32 -3.42 -15.11 -18.45
C VAL A 32 -4.24 -15.04 -19.73
N LEU A 33 -5.05 -14.00 -19.90
CA LEU A 33 -5.88 -13.82 -21.09
C LEU A 33 -5.04 -13.67 -22.35
N MET A 34 -3.90 -12.98 -22.26
CA MET A 34 -2.94 -12.83 -23.35
C MET A 34 -2.23 -14.15 -23.65
N ALA A 35 -1.81 -14.91 -22.63
CA ALA A 35 -1.16 -16.21 -22.82
C ALA A 35 -2.06 -17.22 -23.53
N CYS A 36 -3.36 -17.19 -23.23
CA CYS A 36 -4.38 -18.00 -23.90
C CYS A 36 -4.76 -17.49 -25.29
N GLY A 37 -4.29 -16.30 -25.72
CA GLY A 37 -4.70 -15.70 -26.99
C GLY A 37 -6.20 -15.38 -27.05
N ALA A 38 -6.77 -14.89 -25.94
CA ALA A 38 -8.18 -14.54 -25.85
C ALA A 38 -8.58 -13.56 -26.97
N LYS A 39 -9.79 -13.71 -27.53
CA LYS A 39 -10.30 -12.82 -28.58
C LYS A 39 -11.17 -11.73 -27.97
N LEU A 40 -10.90 -10.49 -28.34
CA LEU A 40 -11.62 -9.31 -27.89
C LEU A 40 -12.53 -8.82 -29.02
N HIS A 41 -13.84 -8.78 -28.74
CA HIS A 41 -14.84 -8.27 -29.66
C HIS A 41 -15.04 -6.78 -29.39
N LEU A 42 -14.58 -5.94 -30.31
CA LEU A 42 -14.73 -4.50 -30.26
C LEU A 42 -15.87 -4.06 -31.19
N ALA A 43 -16.64 -3.07 -30.76
CA ALA A 43 -17.68 -2.47 -31.57
C ALA A 43 -17.61 -0.94 -31.52
N SER A 44 -17.95 -0.30 -32.62
CA SER A 44 -18.22 1.13 -32.75
C SER A 44 -19.52 1.29 -33.55
N GLN A 45 -19.96 2.53 -33.75
CA GLN A 45 -21.14 2.79 -34.58
C GLN A 45 -20.90 2.28 -36.02
N GLY A 46 -21.65 1.25 -36.42
CA GLY A 46 -21.58 0.66 -37.76
C GLY A 46 -20.39 -0.27 -38.04
N SER A 47 -19.52 -0.55 -37.06
CA SER A 47 -18.37 -1.45 -37.26
C SER A 47 -18.13 -2.37 -36.07
N LYS A 48 -17.72 -3.60 -36.37
CA LYS A 48 -17.32 -4.62 -35.39
C LYS A 48 -16.01 -5.25 -35.86
N ARG A 49 -15.07 -5.45 -34.94
CA ARG A 49 -13.85 -6.21 -35.22
C ARG A 49 -13.48 -7.10 -34.05
N VAL A 50 -12.84 -8.21 -34.37
CA VAL A 50 -12.29 -9.14 -33.39
C VAL A 50 -10.79 -9.06 -33.47
N ILE A 51 -10.13 -8.84 -32.34
CA ILE A 51 -8.67 -8.83 -32.23
C ILE A 51 -8.21 -9.91 -31.25
N THR A 52 -7.00 -10.41 -31.42
CA THR A 52 -6.36 -11.27 -30.41
C THR A 52 -5.74 -10.38 -29.34
N LEU A 53 -5.87 -10.76 -28.08
CA LEU A 53 -5.09 -10.15 -27.01
C LEU A 53 -3.65 -10.68 -27.10
N ASP A 54 -2.77 -9.89 -27.70
CA ASP A 54 -1.36 -10.20 -27.88
C ASP A 54 -0.47 -8.99 -27.52
N SER A 55 0.83 -9.06 -27.86
CA SER A 55 1.81 -8.01 -27.59
C SER A 55 1.49 -6.65 -28.22
N ASN A 56 0.60 -6.59 -29.22
CA ASN A 56 0.21 -5.34 -29.89
C ASN A 56 -1.00 -4.65 -29.24
N PHE A 57 -1.61 -5.26 -28.22
CA PHE A 57 -2.79 -4.68 -27.59
C PHE A 57 -2.46 -3.56 -26.61
N PHE A 58 -1.43 -3.72 -25.77
CA PHE A 58 -1.00 -2.73 -24.78
C PHE A 58 0.12 -1.85 -25.37
N LEU A 59 -0.24 -0.64 -25.77
CA LEU A 59 0.67 0.25 -26.51
C LEU A 59 1.63 1.02 -25.60
N ASP A 60 1.17 1.40 -24.41
CA ASP A 60 1.94 2.16 -23.43
C ASP A 60 1.27 2.06 -22.05
N TYR A 61 1.87 2.69 -21.03
CA TYR A 61 1.30 2.76 -19.69
C TYR A 61 -0.17 3.20 -19.71
N LYS A 62 -1.06 2.30 -19.29
CA LYS A 62 -2.52 2.49 -19.30
C LYS A 62 -3.13 2.85 -20.67
N LYS A 63 -2.48 2.45 -21.77
CA LYS A 63 -2.99 2.66 -23.14
C LYS A 63 -3.19 1.35 -23.88
N THR A 64 -4.32 1.24 -24.57
CA THR A 64 -4.67 0.09 -25.43
C THR A 64 -4.80 0.50 -26.89
N CYS A 65 -4.89 -0.48 -27.80
CA CYS A 65 -5.18 -0.25 -29.22
C CYS A 65 -6.68 -0.02 -29.54
N ILE A 66 -7.54 0.02 -28.51
CA ILE A 66 -8.97 0.34 -28.65
C ILE A 66 -9.11 1.82 -29.01
N LYS A 67 -9.85 2.12 -30.08
CA LYS A 67 -10.05 3.49 -30.53
C LYS A 67 -11.00 4.25 -29.61
N PRO A 68 -10.94 5.59 -29.55
CA PRO A 68 -11.85 6.39 -28.70
C PRO A 68 -13.35 6.18 -28.96
N ASN A 69 -13.72 5.74 -30.16
CA ASN A 69 -15.10 5.44 -30.55
C ASN A 69 -15.47 3.95 -30.47
N GLU A 70 -14.58 3.10 -29.95
CA GLU A 70 -14.79 1.66 -29.79
C GLU A 70 -15.04 1.30 -28.33
N VAL A 71 -15.85 0.26 -28.11
CA VAL A 71 -16.08 -0.36 -26.82
C VAL A 71 -15.80 -1.86 -26.89
N LEU A 72 -15.28 -2.42 -25.80
CA LEU A 72 -15.13 -3.86 -25.63
C LEU A 72 -16.48 -4.49 -25.25
N VAL A 73 -17.01 -5.33 -26.12
CA VAL A 73 -18.35 -5.93 -25.97
C VAL A 73 -18.28 -7.34 -25.38
N ALA A 74 -17.31 -8.14 -25.81
CA ALA A 74 -17.16 -9.52 -25.36
C ALA A 74 -15.71 -9.97 -25.38
N ILE A 75 -15.41 -10.95 -24.54
CA ILE A 75 -14.12 -11.61 -24.43
C ILE A 75 -14.37 -13.10 -24.64
N LEU A 76 -13.76 -13.67 -25.66
CA LEU A 76 -13.79 -15.10 -25.92
C LEU A 76 -12.50 -15.73 -25.39
N ILE A 77 -12.63 -16.50 -24.32
CA ILE A 77 -11.53 -17.29 -23.75
C ILE A 77 -11.58 -18.68 -24.40
N PRO A 78 -10.53 -19.12 -25.11
CA PRO A 78 -10.54 -20.40 -25.79
C PRO A 78 -10.49 -21.57 -24.80
N PHE A 79 -11.13 -22.68 -25.17
CA PHE A 79 -10.89 -23.97 -24.51
C PHE A 79 -9.50 -24.47 -24.88
N THR A 80 -8.84 -25.15 -23.94
CA THR A 80 -7.55 -25.82 -24.19
C THR A 80 -7.73 -27.03 -25.09
N ALA A 81 -6.82 -27.22 -26.03
CA ALA A 81 -6.74 -28.44 -26.83
C ALA A 81 -6.08 -29.60 -26.05
N GLN A 82 -6.08 -30.80 -26.64
CA GLN A 82 -5.30 -31.91 -26.11
C GLN A 82 -3.81 -31.56 -26.10
N ASN A 83 -3.12 -31.88 -25.00
CA ASN A 83 -1.71 -31.56 -24.74
C ASN A 83 -1.38 -30.06 -24.70
N GLU A 84 -2.38 -29.21 -24.49
CA GLU A 84 -2.22 -27.78 -24.22
C GLU A 84 -2.49 -27.50 -22.74
N TYR A 85 -1.57 -26.79 -22.10
CA TYR A 85 -1.59 -26.50 -20.67
C TYR A 85 -1.44 -25.00 -20.45
N VAL A 86 -2.18 -24.48 -19.48
CA VAL A 86 -2.14 -23.07 -19.06
C VAL A 86 -1.91 -23.00 -17.56
N TYR A 87 -0.96 -22.17 -17.15
CA TYR A 87 -0.62 -21.90 -15.77
C TYR A 87 -0.68 -20.40 -15.49
N SER A 88 -0.99 -20.05 -14.24
CA SER A 88 -1.03 -18.66 -13.79
C SER A 88 -0.41 -18.52 -12.42
N TYR A 89 0.45 -17.51 -12.24
CA TYR A 89 1.16 -17.27 -11.00
C TYR A 89 1.08 -15.81 -10.59
N LYS A 90 1.13 -15.56 -9.28
CA LYS A 90 1.13 -14.24 -8.66
C LYS A 90 2.06 -14.25 -7.47
N GLN A 91 2.97 -13.28 -7.42
CA GLN A 91 3.75 -12.95 -6.24
C GLN A 91 3.40 -11.53 -5.79
N SER A 92 3.12 -11.37 -4.51
CA SER A 92 2.78 -10.10 -3.86
C SER A 92 3.36 -10.06 -2.44
N ARG A 93 3.21 -8.96 -1.69
CA ARG A 93 3.71 -8.85 -0.31
C ARG A 93 2.84 -9.64 0.66
N ARG A 94 1.53 -9.64 0.43
CA ARG A 94 0.55 -10.49 1.11
C ARG A 94 -0.22 -11.33 0.10
N ARG A 95 -0.78 -12.47 0.53
CA ARG A 95 -1.39 -13.46 -0.35
C ARG A 95 -2.71 -12.97 -0.96
N GLU A 96 -3.63 -12.52 -0.13
CA GLU A 96 -4.93 -11.97 -0.55
C GLU A 96 -4.90 -10.43 -0.65
N ASP A 97 -5.78 -9.88 -1.48
CA ASP A 97 -6.05 -8.43 -1.55
C ASP A 97 -4.81 -7.55 -1.81
N ASP A 98 -3.81 -8.05 -2.52
CA ASP A 98 -2.60 -7.28 -2.82
C ASP A 98 -2.40 -7.06 -4.31
N LEU A 99 -1.65 -6.02 -4.63
CA LEU A 99 -1.13 -5.78 -5.97
C LEU A 99 0.03 -6.75 -6.23
N ALA A 100 0.09 -7.28 -7.45
CA ALA A 100 1.18 -8.16 -7.84
C ALA A 100 2.50 -7.36 -7.91
N ILE A 101 3.55 -7.92 -7.33
CA ILE A 101 4.94 -7.53 -7.63
C ILE A 101 5.26 -8.06 -9.02
N VAL A 102 5.02 -9.36 -9.24
CA VAL A 102 5.06 -10.01 -10.55
C VAL A 102 3.92 -11.00 -10.63
N ASN A 103 3.34 -11.10 -11.82
CA ASN A 103 2.40 -12.15 -12.16
C ASN A 103 2.69 -12.67 -13.56
N ALA A 104 2.22 -13.87 -13.84
CA ALA A 104 2.45 -14.50 -15.14
C ALA A 104 1.25 -15.32 -15.60
N GLY A 105 1.06 -15.33 -16.91
CA GLY A 105 0.23 -16.28 -17.64
C GLY A 105 1.12 -17.06 -18.58
N LEU A 106 1.15 -18.38 -18.41
CA LEU A 106 2.04 -19.25 -19.16
C LEU A 106 1.19 -20.30 -19.88
N ARG A 107 1.45 -20.52 -21.16
CA ARG A 107 0.80 -21.54 -21.97
C ARG A 107 1.86 -22.36 -22.69
N VAL A 108 1.68 -23.67 -22.73
CA VAL A 108 2.53 -24.57 -23.52
C VAL A 108 1.66 -25.58 -24.25
N VAL A 109 2.02 -25.88 -25.49
CA VAL A 109 1.54 -27.07 -26.20
C VAL A 109 2.70 -27.99 -26.44
N ILE A 110 2.51 -29.25 -26.06
CA ILE A 110 3.51 -30.29 -26.24
C ILE A 110 3.03 -31.36 -27.22
N ASN A 111 3.98 -32.01 -27.87
CA ASN A 111 3.75 -33.20 -28.69
C ASN A 111 4.77 -34.28 -28.33
N GLY A 112 4.48 -35.53 -28.70
CA GLY A 112 5.34 -36.67 -28.41
C GLY A 112 4.69 -37.68 -27.46
N THR A 113 5.53 -38.54 -26.89
CA THR A 113 5.14 -39.61 -25.97
C THR A 113 5.74 -39.36 -24.59
N LYS A 114 5.23 -40.07 -23.58
CA LYS A 114 5.67 -39.91 -22.18
C LYS A 114 7.20 -40.07 -22.06
N GLY A 115 7.90 -38.99 -21.69
CA GLY A 115 9.35 -38.94 -21.53
C GLY A 115 10.12 -38.39 -22.74
N GLN A 116 9.44 -38.13 -23.87
CA GLN A 116 10.00 -37.52 -25.08
C GLN A 116 9.09 -36.40 -25.58
N TRP A 117 8.69 -35.51 -24.67
CA TRP A 117 7.86 -34.36 -25.01
C TRP A 117 8.70 -33.28 -25.66
N ARG A 118 8.17 -32.68 -26.72
CA ARG A 118 8.72 -31.48 -27.35
C ARG A 118 7.73 -30.35 -27.29
N ILE A 119 8.25 -29.14 -27.14
CA ILE A 119 7.47 -27.91 -27.14
C ILE A 119 7.06 -27.63 -28.58
N ARG A 120 5.79 -27.83 -28.89
CA ARG A 120 5.22 -27.46 -30.19
C ARG A 120 5.01 -25.95 -30.27
N ASP A 121 4.56 -25.36 -29.18
CA ASP A 121 4.22 -23.95 -29.09
C ASP A 121 4.24 -23.50 -27.61
N CYS A 122 4.57 -22.24 -27.33
CA CYS A 122 4.50 -21.70 -25.97
C CYS A 122 4.27 -20.19 -25.96
N THR A 123 3.64 -19.71 -24.90
CA THR A 123 3.40 -18.28 -24.67
C THR A 123 3.69 -17.98 -23.21
N LEU A 124 4.64 -17.09 -22.97
CA LEU A 124 5.11 -16.67 -21.65
C LEU A 124 4.83 -15.17 -21.50
N VAL A 125 3.86 -14.82 -20.66
CA VAL A 125 3.41 -13.44 -20.48
C VAL A 125 3.57 -13.03 -19.02
N TYR A 126 4.08 -11.81 -18.79
CA TYR A 126 4.37 -11.28 -17.47
C TYR A 126 3.76 -9.89 -17.26
N GLY A 127 3.28 -9.64 -16.04
CA GLY A 127 3.00 -8.31 -15.51
C GLY A 127 3.97 -7.97 -14.38
N GLY A 128 4.13 -6.66 -14.11
CA GLY A 128 5.11 -6.16 -13.14
C GLY A 128 6.57 -6.14 -13.64
N MET A 129 6.83 -6.65 -14.84
CA MET A 129 8.16 -6.71 -15.47
C MET A 129 8.39 -5.59 -16.51
N SER A 130 7.42 -4.71 -16.73
CA SER A 130 7.52 -3.56 -17.64
C SER A 130 6.43 -2.52 -17.32
N LYS A 131 6.39 -1.42 -18.10
CA LYS A 131 5.31 -0.42 -18.07
C LYS A 131 3.99 -0.89 -18.67
N THR A 132 3.94 -2.11 -19.21
CA THR A 132 2.75 -2.81 -19.71
C THR A 132 2.86 -4.30 -19.41
N THR A 133 1.79 -5.06 -19.65
CA THR A 133 1.88 -6.53 -19.72
C THR A 133 2.67 -6.93 -20.97
N VAL A 134 3.69 -7.78 -20.81
CA VAL A 134 4.66 -8.10 -21.87
C VAL A 134 4.80 -9.60 -22.11
N MET A 135 5.06 -9.96 -23.36
CA MET A 135 5.44 -11.31 -23.76
C MET A 135 6.97 -11.44 -23.78
N ALA A 136 7.51 -12.55 -23.25
CA ALA A 136 8.90 -12.92 -23.43
C ALA A 136 9.09 -13.62 -24.80
N SER A 137 8.90 -12.88 -25.89
CA SER A 137 8.86 -13.39 -27.26
C SER A 137 10.18 -14.03 -27.70
N ASN A 138 11.34 -13.49 -27.31
CA ASN A 138 12.64 -14.06 -27.68
C ASN A 138 12.83 -15.41 -27.00
N THR A 139 12.50 -15.49 -25.70
CA THR A 139 12.53 -16.72 -24.94
C THR A 139 11.56 -17.74 -25.54
N GLN A 140 10.31 -17.36 -25.82
CA GLN A 140 9.32 -18.26 -26.45
C GLN A 140 9.85 -18.89 -27.74
N GLN A 141 10.39 -18.07 -28.65
CA GLN A 141 10.88 -18.54 -29.94
C GLN A 141 12.05 -19.51 -29.80
N ALA A 142 12.92 -19.30 -28.81
CA ALA A 142 14.05 -20.18 -28.53
C ALA A 142 13.63 -21.54 -27.94
N LEU A 143 12.45 -21.64 -27.31
CA LEU A 143 11.96 -22.87 -26.70
C LEU A 143 11.18 -23.77 -27.65
N ILE A 144 10.57 -23.20 -28.70
CA ILE A 144 9.82 -23.99 -29.70
C ILE A 144 10.74 -25.02 -30.36
N GLY A 145 10.29 -26.27 -30.41
CA GLY A 145 11.01 -27.42 -30.95
C GLY A 145 11.95 -28.13 -29.97
N ARG A 146 12.26 -27.52 -28.82
CA ARG A 146 13.10 -28.13 -27.78
C ARG A 146 12.36 -29.22 -27.02
N GLU A 147 13.13 -30.12 -26.43
CA GLU A 147 12.61 -31.16 -25.54
C GLU A 147 12.25 -30.57 -24.18
N TRP A 148 11.19 -31.08 -23.57
CA TRP A 148 10.74 -30.70 -22.24
C TRP A 148 11.62 -31.36 -21.16
N ASN A 149 12.78 -30.75 -20.89
CA ASN A 149 13.77 -31.26 -19.94
C ASN A 149 14.49 -30.12 -19.19
N GLU A 150 15.34 -30.51 -18.24
CA GLU A 150 16.09 -29.58 -17.37
C GLU A 150 16.98 -28.61 -18.15
N ALA A 151 17.66 -29.08 -19.21
CA ALA A 151 18.52 -28.22 -20.03
C ALA A 151 17.73 -27.12 -20.74
N THR A 152 16.52 -27.44 -21.23
CA THR A 152 15.61 -26.45 -21.79
C THR A 152 15.14 -25.45 -20.73
N LEU A 153 14.88 -25.90 -19.51
CA LEU A 153 14.47 -25.03 -18.40
C LEU A 153 15.58 -24.05 -17.98
N GLN A 154 16.82 -24.52 -17.88
CA GLN A 154 17.98 -23.69 -17.57
C GLN A 154 18.21 -22.62 -18.65
N GLU A 155 18.11 -23.01 -19.92
CA GLU A 155 18.22 -22.06 -21.02
C GLU A 155 17.06 -21.06 -21.02
N ALA A 156 15.83 -21.51 -20.77
CA ALA A 156 14.67 -20.64 -20.67
C ALA A 156 14.86 -19.57 -19.57
N THR A 157 15.41 -19.99 -18.43
CA THR A 157 15.69 -19.10 -17.30
C THR A 157 16.76 -18.07 -17.65
N ARG A 158 17.83 -18.49 -18.34
CA ARG A 158 18.90 -17.60 -18.82
C ARG A 158 18.36 -16.56 -19.82
N LEU A 159 17.61 -17.01 -20.83
CA LEU A 159 17.04 -16.12 -21.85
C LEU A 159 16.03 -15.13 -21.24
N LEU A 160 15.23 -15.58 -20.29
CA LEU A 160 14.27 -14.71 -19.60
C LEU A 160 14.98 -13.62 -18.78
N SER A 161 16.12 -13.93 -18.16
CA SER A 161 16.91 -12.95 -17.39
C SER A 161 17.55 -11.87 -18.29
N GLU A 162 17.86 -12.23 -19.53
CA GLU A 162 18.36 -11.30 -20.55
C GLU A 162 17.24 -10.46 -21.16
N GLU A 163 16.07 -11.06 -21.39
CA GLU A 163 14.94 -10.41 -22.04
C GLU A 163 14.15 -9.47 -21.10
N LEU A 164 13.91 -9.88 -19.86
CA LEU A 164 13.10 -9.12 -18.90
C LEU A 164 13.96 -8.40 -17.84
N GLN A 165 14.88 -7.56 -18.32
CA GLN A 165 15.72 -6.75 -17.43
C GLN A 165 15.00 -5.49 -16.93
N LEU A 166 15.04 -5.28 -15.61
CA LEU A 166 14.53 -4.08 -14.96
C LEU A 166 15.72 -3.21 -14.54
N SER A 167 15.63 -1.92 -14.82
CA SER A 167 16.62 -0.95 -14.34
C SER A 167 16.43 -0.66 -12.85
N TRP A 168 17.53 -0.27 -12.20
CA TRP A 168 17.54 0.07 -10.76
C TRP A 168 16.54 1.18 -10.39
N GLY A 169 16.23 2.09 -11.33
CA GLY A 169 15.28 3.19 -11.14
C GLY A 169 13.85 2.89 -11.59
N CYS A 170 13.46 1.62 -11.76
CA CYS A 170 12.10 1.29 -12.14
C CYS A 170 11.08 1.78 -11.08
N PRO A 171 9.90 2.29 -11.48
CA PRO A 171 8.94 2.92 -10.55
C PRO A 171 8.43 2.02 -9.42
N TRP A 172 8.59 0.71 -9.56
CA TRP A 172 8.09 -0.30 -8.64
C TRP A 172 9.10 -0.70 -7.55
N GLY A 173 10.34 -0.17 -7.63
CA GLY A 173 11.42 -0.45 -6.69
C GLY A 173 11.96 -1.88 -6.76
N HIS A 174 13.15 -2.11 -6.21
CA HIS A 174 13.79 -3.42 -6.03
C HIS A 174 13.74 -4.34 -7.27
N ALA A 175 14.33 -3.94 -8.40
CA ALA A 175 14.38 -4.70 -9.66
C ALA A 175 14.69 -6.22 -9.49
N ARG A 176 15.50 -6.58 -8.48
CA ARG A 176 15.86 -7.97 -8.15
C ARG A 176 14.69 -8.85 -7.75
N VAL A 177 13.73 -8.34 -6.96
CA VAL A 177 12.62 -9.16 -6.44
C VAL A 177 11.67 -9.60 -7.56
N PRO A 178 11.21 -8.71 -8.45
CA PRO A 178 10.48 -9.10 -9.65
C PRO A 178 11.24 -10.08 -10.53
N GLN A 179 12.53 -9.83 -10.79
CA GLN A 179 13.36 -10.68 -11.65
C GLN A 179 13.44 -12.11 -11.12
N VAL A 180 13.86 -12.28 -9.87
CA VAL A 180 13.97 -13.59 -9.21
C VAL A 180 12.61 -14.29 -9.16
N SER A 181 11.53 -13.55 -8.87
CA SER A 181 10.18 -14.11 -8.84
C SER A 181 9.73 -14.61 -10.22
N GLY A 182 10.06 -13.88 -11.29
CA GLY A 182 9.79 -14.30 -12.67
C GLY A 182 10.51 -15.60 -13.05
N HIS A 183 11.76 -15.75 -12.64
CA HIS A 183 12.52 -17.01 -12.84
C HIS A 183 11.91 -18.17 -12.06
N LEU A 184 11.57 -17.97 -10.79
CA LEU A 184 10.96 -19.01 -9.95
C LEU A 184 9.61 -19.48 -10.50
N ILE A 185 8.81 -18.57 -11.05
CA ILE A 185 7.53 -18.89 -11.69
C ILE A 185 7.72 -19.88 -12.85
N LEU A 186 8.76 -19.70 -13.67
CA LEU A 186 9.05 -20.59 -14.79
C LEU A 186 9.46 -22.00 -14.32
N LEU A 187 10.19 -22.10 -13.21
CA LEU A 187 10.57 -23.37 -12.60
C LEU A 187 9.38 -24.18 -12.06
N GLN A 188 8.24 -23.54 -11.80
CA GLN A 188 7.02 -24.18 -11.28
C GLN A 188 6.14 -24.85 -12.35
N VAL A 189 6.48 -24.73 -13.65
CA VAL A 189 5.62 -25.15 -14.78
C VAL A 189 5.71 -26.66 -15.09
N LEU A 190 6.38 -27.46 -14.27
CA LEU A 190 6.49 -28.91 -14.50
C LEU A 190 5.16 -29.61 -14.13
N PRO A 191 4.44 -30.25 -15.08
CA PRO A 191 3.14 -30.87 -14.79
C PRO A 191 3.26 -32.12 -13.89
N ASP A 192 2.27 -32.32 -13.00
CA ASP A 192 2.02 -33.55 -12.24
C ASP A 192 1.83 -34.81 -13.12
N SER A 193 1.53 -34.65 -14.42
CA SER A 193 1.22 -35.75 -15.35
C SER A 193 2.41 -36.26 -16.18
N LEU A 194 3.55 -35.59 -16.11
CA LEU A 194 4.78 -36.01 -16.80
C LEU A 194 5.85 -36.28 -15.74
N PRO A 195 6.23 -37.55 -15.47
CA PRO A 195 7.39 -37.78 -14.62
C PRO A 195 8.55 -37.03 -15.26
N PRO A 196 9.32 -36.26 -14.50
CA PRO A 196 10.49 -35.62 -15.07
C PRO A 196 11.51 -36.71 -15.44
N PRO A 197 12.45 -36.42 -16.35
CA PRO A 197 13.80 -36.99 -16.26
C PRO A 197 14.56 -36.40 -15.04
N LEU A 198 13.90 -36.29 -13.87
CA LEU A 198 14.46 -35.80 -12.59
C LEU A 198 14.26 -36.86 -11.52
N SER A 199 14.66 -38.11 -11.81
CA SER A 199 14.74 -39.20 -10.84
C SER A 199 15.84 -39.02 -9.78
N SER A 200 16.53 -37.87 -9.76
CA SER A 200 17.65 -37.58 -8.86
C SER A 200 17.34 -36.57 -7.75
N LEU A 201 16.15 -35.95 -7.76
CA LEU A 201 15.77 -34.99 -6.72
C LEU A 201 15.13 -35.70 -5.53
N SER A 202 15.59 -35.37 -4.32
CA SER A 202 15.12 -35.99 -3.08
C SER A 202 13.61 -35.77 -2.89
N PRO A 203 12.89 -36.70 -2.23
CA PRO A 203 11.46 -36.57 -1.93
C PRO A 203 11.06 -35.25 -1.25
N SER A 204 12.01 -34.58 -0.59
CA SER A 204 11.79 -33.26 0.04
C SER A 204 11.58 -32.11 -0.95
N THR A 205 12.04 -32.22 -2.20
CA THR A 205 11.93 -31.15 -3.20
C THR A 205 10.64 -31.22 -4.02
N SER A 206 10.15 -32.41 -4.40
CA SER A 206 8.89 -32.53 -5.14
C SER A 206 7.70 -31.92 -4.39
N THR A 207 7.64 -32.09 -3.07
CA THR A 207 6.56 -31.51 -2.23
C THR A 207 6.50 -29.97 -2.24
N LEU A 208 7.64 -29.29 -2.46
CA LEU A 208 7.73 -27.82 -2.42
C LEU A 208 7.19 -27.16 -3.70
N TRP A 209 7.29 -27.83 -4.85
CA TRP A 209 6.88 -27.27 -6.15
C TRP A 209 5.39 -27.43 -6.43
N HIS A 210 4.72 -28.37 -5.77
CA HIS A 210 3.37 -28.82 -6.13
C HIS A 210 2.29 -28.52 -5.09
N THR A 211 2.68 -28.02 -3.91
CA THR A 211 1.68 -27.68 -2.88
C THR A 211 1.07 -26.32 -3.21
N GLN A 212 -0.11 -26.33 -3.87
CA GLN A 212 -0.97 -25.14 -3.84
C GLN A 212 -1.18 -24.79 -2.37
N ILE A 213 -0.86 -23.55 -1.98
CA ILE A 213 -1.00 -23.18 -0.59
C ILE A 213 -2.48 -23.29 -0.22
N GLN A 214 -2.80 -24.33 0.57
CA GLN A 214 -4.16 -24.58 1.00
C GLN A 214 -4.61 -23.45 1.91
N GLN A 215 -5.93 -23.25 1.99
CA GLN A 215 -6.46 -22.35 3.02
C GLN A 215 -6.01 -22.88 4.37
N VAL A 216 -5.32 -22.04 5.13
CA VAL A 216 -4.92 -22.38 6.49
C VAL A 216 -6.20 -22.48 7.30
N ILE A 217 -6.53 -23.69 7.76
CA ILE A 217 -7.61 -23.86 8.75
C ILE A 217 -7.07 -23.30 10.06
N ILE A 218 -7.60 -22.16 10.48
CA ILE A 218 -7.20 -21.52 11.73
C ILE A 218 -7.89 -22.25 12.88
N THR A 219 -7.13 -22.94 13.70
CA THR A 219 -7.58 -23.51 14.98
C THR A 219 -6.94 -22.72 16.12
N SER A 220 -7.73 -22.38 17.13
CA SER A 220 -7.27 -21.58 18.27
C SER A 220 -7.73 -22.18 19.61
N SER A 221 -6.87 -22.11 20.62
CA SER A 221 -7.21 -22.39 22.02
C SER A 221 -6.79 -21.21 22.89
N GLN A 222 -7.56 -20.93 23.95
CA GLN A 222 -7.23 -19.89 24.93
C GLN A 222 -7.20 -20.50 26.33
N GLY A 223 -6.12 -20.21 27.08
CA GLY A 223 -5.99 -20.57 28.48
C GLY A 223 -5.92 -19.32 29.35
N PHE A 224 -6.70 -19.27 30.43
CA PHE A 224 -6.69 -18.17 31.40
C PHE A 224 -6.99 -18.70 32.81
N GLN A 225 -6.55 -17.96 33.82
CA GLN A 225 -6.83 -18.29 35.22
C GLN A 225 -8.29 -17.99 35.56
N ARG A 226 -8.98 -18.93 36.19
CA ARG A 226 -10.32 -18.69 36.72
C ARG A 226 -10.24 -17.88 38.02
N VAL A 227 -11.24 -17.02 38.22
CA VAL A 227 -11.46 -16.35 39.50
C VAL A 227 -11.67 -17.37 40.63
N PRO A 228 -11.32 -17.02 41.89
CA PRO A 228 -11.62 -17.84 43.06
C PRO A 228 -13.10 -18.26 43.12
N CYS A 229 -13.36 -19.45 43.66
CA CYS A 229 -14.71 -20.02 43.70
C CYS A 229 -15.67 -19.26 44.64
N ASP A 230 -15.11 -18.53 45.60
CA ASP A 230 -15.82 -17.72 46.60
C ASP A 230 -15.98 -16.25 46.16
N GLN A 231 -15.42 -15.83 45.02
CA GLN A 231 -15.61 -14.49 44.48
C GLN A 231 -17.09 -14.27 44.11
N LYS A 232 -17.67 -13.19 44.66
CA LYS A 232 -19.08 -12.81 44.43
C LYS A 232 -19.39 -12.63 42.94
N ALA A 233 -20.64 -12.86 42.57
CA ALA A 233 -21.07 -12.80 41.17
C ALA A 233 -21.01 -11.37 40.60
N GLU A 234 -21.24 -10.37 41.45
CA GLU A 234 -21.20 -8.94 41.10
C GLU A 234 -19.76 -8.40 40.98
N ASP A 235 -18.79 -9.11 41.58
CA ASP A 235 -17.37 -8.78 41.43
C ASP A 235 -16.87 -9.31 40.08
N MET A 236 -16.72 -8.39 39.13
CA MET A 236 -16.33 -8.66 37.76
C MET A 236 -14.81 -8.70 37.53
N VAL A 237 -14.00 -8.36 38.54
CA VAL A 237 -12.53 -8.31 38.41
C VAL A 237 -12.00 -9.71 38.08
N GLY A 238 -11.20 -9.84 37.02
CA GLY A 238 -10.66 -11.12 36.56
C GLY A 238 -11.65 -12.01 35.78
N ARG A 239 -12.91 -11.59 35.60
CA ARG A 239 -13.88 -12.30 34.75
C ARG A 239 -13.75 -11.87 33.29
N PRO A 240 -14.00 -12.76 32.30
CA PRO A 240 -13.94 -12.44 30.88
C PRO A 240 -15.20 -11.68 30.43
N VAL A 241 -15.38 -10.47 30.95
CA VAL A 241 -16.52 -9.61 30.60
C VAL A 241 -16.33 -9.06 29.20
N MET A 242 -17.37 -9.19 28.37
CA MET A 242 -17.40 -8.61 27.03
C MET A 242 -17.21 -7.09 27.09
N HIS A 243 -16.50 -6.52 26.12
CA HIS A 243 -16.38 -5.07 25.98
C HIS A 243 -17.77 -4.40 25.94
N LEU A 244 -17.99 -3.39 26.79
CA LEU A 244 -19.33 -2.84 27.05
C LEU A 244 -20.03 -2.26 25.81
N SER A 245 -19.26 -1.73 24.85
CA SER A 245 -19.81 -1.20 23.59
C SER A 245 -19.79 -2.20 22.43
N ALA A 246 -19.40 -3.46 22.64
CA ALA A 246 -19.32 -4.45 21.55
C ALA A 246 -20.66 -4.65 20.81
N PRO A 247 -21.84 -4.72 21.47
CA PRO A 247 -23.10 -4.82 20.75
C PRO A 247 -23.40 -3.61 19.86
N GLN A 248 -23.04 -2.41 20.33
CA GLN A 248 -23.22 -1.16 19.57
C GLN A 248 -22.26 -1.07 18.38
N GLN A 249 -21.04 -1.57 18.54
CA GLN A 249 -20.06 -1.65 17.45
C GLN A 249 -20.51 -2.64 16.37
N ALA A 250 -21.03 -3.80 16.78
CA ALA A 250 -21.51 -4.82 15.85
C ALA A 250 -22.76 -4.41 15.06
N THR A 251 -23.58 -3.50 15.61
CA THR A 251 -24.82 -3.00 14.98
C THR A 251 -24.64 -1.68 14.23
N GLY A 252 -23.48 -1.03 14.36
CA GLY A 252 -23.24 0.31 13.81
C GLY A 252 -23.85 1.46 14.62
N GLU A 253 -24.35 1.20 15.83
CA GLU A 253 -24.91 2.21 16.73
C GLU A 253 -23.84 2.99 17.51
N ALA A 254 -22.63 2.43 17.63
CA ALA A 254 -21.51 3.09 18.28
C ALA A 254 -21.00 4.26 17.43
N ARG A 255 -21.34 5.49 17.82
CA ARG A 255 -20.89 6.70 17.12
C ARG A 255 -19.40 7.00 17.31
N TYR A 256 -18.66 7.07 16.22
CA TYR A 256 -17.32 7.63 16.12
C TYR A 256 -17.40 9.13 15.79
N LEU A 257 -16.27 9.80 15.58
CA LEU A 257 -16.30 11.25 15.42
C LEU A 257 -17.06 11.70 14.17
N ASP A 258 -16.78 11.10 13.01
CA ASP A 258 -17.42 11.44 11.72
C ASP A 258 -18.90 10.99 11.66
N ASP A 259 -19.39 10.27 12.69
CA ASP A 259 -20.81 9.89 12.85
C ASP A 259 -21.63 10.94 13.63
N VAL A 260 -20.97 11.98 14.17
CA VAL A 260 -21.65 13.08 14.86
C VAL A 260 -22.49 13.86 13.84
N PRO A 261 -23.79 14.13 14.12
CA PRO A 261 -24.62 14.92 13.22
C PRO A 261 -24.01 16.28 12.95
N ARG A 262 -24.01 16.67 11.68
CA ARG A 262 -23.45 17.95 11.26
C ARG A 262 -24.21 19.14 11.81
N LEU A 263 -23.46 20.18 12.13
CA LEU A 263 -24.01 21.48 12.52
C LEU A 263 -24.32 22.33 11.29
N GLU A 264 -25.29 23.22 11.42
CA GLU A 264 -25.57 24.22 10.40
C GLU A 264 -24.36 25.17 10.26
N GLY A 265 -23.92 25.40 9.02
CA GLY A 265 -22.73 26.20 8.74
C GLY A 265 -21.39 25.48 8.96
N GLU A 266 -21.38 24.19 9.32
CA GLU A 266 -20.15 23.41 9.46
C GLU A 266 -19.40 23.30 8.11
N LEU A 267 -18.08 23.51 8.13
CA LEU A 267 -17.20 23.44 6.97
C LEU A 267 -16.24 22.27 7.05
N TYR A 268 -15.70 21.86 5.90
CA TYR A 268 -14.64 20.86 5.79
C TYR A 268 -13.29 21.51 5.52
N GLY A 269 -12.26 21.04 6.22
CA GLY A 269 -10.86 21.42 5.99
C GLY A 269 -10.16 20.48 5.01
N GLY A 270 -9.58 21.04 3.95
CA GLY A 270 -8.66 20.37 3.03
C GLY A 270 -7.23 20.82 3.30
N LEU A 271 -6.38 19.93 3.81
CA LEU A 271 -4.99 20.26 4.10
C LEU A 271 -4.19 20.45 2.80
N VAL A 272 -3.41 21.54 2.74
CA VAL A 272 -2.37 21.77 1.74
C VAL A 272 -1.06 21.28 2.34
N LEU A 273 -0.50 20.22 1.76
CA LEU A 273 0.68 19.52 2.28
C LEU A 273 1.89 19.68 1.37
N SER A 274 3.07 19.82 1.97
CA SER A 274 4.34 19.85 1.23
C SER A 274 4.52 18.62 0.36
N GLN A 275 4.94 18.82 -0.89
CA GLN A 275 5.37 17.75 -1.81
C GLN A 275 6.91 17.62 -1.87
N HIS A 276 7.64 18.39 -1.05
CA HIS A 276 9.10 18.43 -1.02
C HIS A 276 9.62 18.16 0.39
N ALA A 277 10.77 17.49 0.49
CA ALA A 277 11.33 17.10 1.78
C ALA A 277 11.95 18.28 2.55
N HIS A 278 12.59 19.23 1.86
CA HIS A 278 13.20 20.40 2.49
C HIS A 278 13.31 21.53 1.44
N ALA A 279 12.55 22.61 1.60
CA ALA A 279 12.47 23.67 0.58
C ALA A 279 11.99 25.00 1.15
N ILE A 280 12.39 26.11 0.53
CA ILE A 280 11.74 27.41 0.69
C ILE A 280 10.45 27.41 -0.15
N ILE A 281 9.37 27.95 0.40
CA ILE A 281 8.04 27.92 -0.24
C ILE A 281 7.44 29.30 -0.41
N SER A 282 6.63 29.44 -1.46
CA SER A 282 5.68 30.54 -1.66
C SER A 282 4.35 29.97 -2.14
N VAL A 283 3.24 30.54 -1.66
CA VAL A 283 1.90 29.97 -1.79
C VAL A 283 0.97 30.95 -2.50
N ASP A 284 0.21 30.43 -3.46
CA ASP A 284 -0.88 31.15 -4.14
C ASP A 284 -2.16 30.30 -4.10
N ALA A 285 -3.11 30.74 -3.26
CA ALA A 285 -4.41 30.09 -3.08
C ALA A 285 -5.52 30.68 -3.98
N SER A 286 -5.21 31.65 -4.85
CA SER A 286 -6.22 32.38 -5.64
C SER A 286 -7.11 31.45 -6.48
N ALA A 287 -6.54 30.41 -7.09
CA ALA A 287 -7.28 29.43 -7.88
C ALA A 287 -8.27 28.59 -7.04
N ALA A 288 -7.95 28.34 -5.76
CA ALA A 288 -8.84 27.64 -4.85
C ALA A 288 -9.98 28.54 -4.38
N LEU A 289 -9.67 29.80 -4.04
CA LEU A 289 -10.64 30.78 -3.51
C LEU A 289 -11.75 31.17 -4.50
N VAL A 290 -11.52 31.03 -5.80
CA VAL A 290 -12.55 31.30 -6.82
C VAL A 290 -13.49 30.12 -7.07
N MET A 291 -13.23 28.94 -6.47
CA MET A 291 -14.09 27.78 -6.62
C MET A 291 -15.37 27.95 -5.81
N GLU A 292 -16.52 27.78 -6.46
CA GLU A 292 -17.83 27.89 -5.79
C GLU A 292 -17.93 26.92 -4.60
N GLY A 293 -18.29 27.44 -3.43
CA GLY A 293 -18.38 26.69 -2.16
C GLY A 293 -17.11 26.67 -1.33
N VAL A 294 -15.98 27.20 -1.83
CA VAL A 294 -14.81 27.49 -1.01
C VAL A 294 -15.08 28.78 -0.22
N VAL A 295 -14.81 28.73 1.09
CA VAL A 295 -15.06 29.83 2.01
C VAL A 295 -13.78 30.61 2.28
N ASP A 296 -12.68 29.91 2.57
CA ASP A 296 -11.43 30.57 2.93
C ASP A 296 -10.19 29.66 2.75
N TYR A 297 -9.01 30.26 2.82
CA TYR A 297 -7.71 29.59 2.94
C TYR A 297 -6.96 30.13 4.17
N VAL A 298 -6.73 29.25 5.14
CA VAL A 298 -6.06 29.56 6.42
C VAL A 298 -4.60 29.14 6.33
N SER A 299 -3.70 30.02 6.74
CA SER A 299 -2.24 29.83 6.71
C SER A 299 -1.58 30.34 8.00
N VAL A 300 -0.25 30.37 8.02
CA VAL A 300 0.53 30.88 9.16
C VAL A 300 0.14 32.32 9.56
N THR A 301 -0.26 33.16 8.61
CA THR A 301 -0.64 34.55 8.89
C THR A 301 -1.94 34.68 9.69
N ASP A 302 -2.70 33.60 9.75
CA ASP A 302 -4.03 33.56 10.36
C ASP A 302 -4.01 32.91 11.76
N VAL A 303 -2.82 32.55 12.26
CA VAL A 303 -2.62 32.03 13.62
C VAL A 303 -2.56 33.22 14.59
N PRO A 304 -3.56 33.45 15.45
CA PRO A 304 -3.59 34.63 16.32
C PRO A 304 -2.68 34.51 17.54
N GLY A 305 -2.34 33.29 17.95
CA GLY A 305 -1.44 33.00 19.06
C GLY A 305 -0.04 32.62 18.58
N ASP A 306 0.49 31.52 19.12
CA ASP A 306 1.81 31.01 18.76
C ASP A 306 1.70 29.90 17.73
N ASN A 307 2.40 30.05 16.60
CA ASN A 307 2.47 29.04 15.55
C ASN A 307 3.28 27.82 15.99
N MET A 308 4.10 27.90 17.04
CA MET A 308 4.89 26.79 17.54
C MET A 308 4.12 25.97 18.59
N ILE A 309 3.81 24.74 18.23
CA ILE A 309 3.11 23.74 19.03
C ILE A 309 3.98 22.48 19.18
N GLY A 310 3.36 21.37 19.57
CA GLY A 310 4.08 20.14 19.90
C GLY A 310 4.50 20.12 21.36
N ILE A 311 5.21 19.06 21.75
CA ILE A 311 5.58 18.84 23.16
C ILE A 311 6.73 19.76 23.57
N ASN A 312 7.68 19.95 22.67
CA ASN A 312 8.85 20.80 22.88
C ASN A 312 8.67 22.21 22.30
N ASN A 313 7.50 22.53 21.76
CA ASN A 313 7.20 23.80 21.08
C ASN A 313 8.10 24.05 19.86
N ASP A 314 8.41 22.99 19.12
CA ASP A 314 9.33 22.94 17.98
C ASP A 314 8.64 22.55 16.67
N GLU A 315 7.34 22.32 16.69
CA GLU A 315 6.53 21.96 15.53
C GLU A 315 5.59 23.10 15.15
N PRO A 316 5.68 23.67 13.94
CA PRO A 316 4.76 24.72 13.53
C PRO A 316 3.37 24.16 13.19
N VAL A 317 2.29 24.88 13.51
CA VAL A 317 0.92 24.59 13.04
C VAL A 317 0.88 24.64 11.51
N PHE A 318 1.45 25.72 10.94
CA PHE A 318 1.63 25.91 9.50
C PHE A 318 3.08 26.26 9.18
N ALA A 319 3.61 25.69 8.10
CA ALA A 319 4.93 26.02 7.59
C ALA A 319 5.06 27.53 7.30
N ASP A 320 6.13 28.15 7.78
CA ASP A 320 6.42 29.57 7.60
C ASP A 320 7.60 29.76 6.65
N GLY A 321 7.30 30.00 5.37
CA GLY A 321 8.28 30.24 4.31
C GLY A 321 9.22 29.07 3.98
N LYS A 322 9.25 28.01 4.80
CA LYS A 322 10.10 26.84 4.64
C LYS A 322 9.40 25.58 5.15
N VAL A 323 9.55 24.50 4.38
CA VAL A 323 9.12 23.15 4.76
C VAL A 323 10.33 22.28 5.08
N MET A 324 10.21 21.42 6.09
CA MET A 324 11.25 20.56 6.65
C MET A 324 10.95 19.07 6.47
N SER A 325 9.76 18.71 5.96
CA SER A 325 9.42 17.34 5.63
C SER A 325 8.37 17.24 4.52
N PHE A 326 8.38 16.09 3.82
CA PHE A 326 7.30 15.74 2.91
C PHE A 326 6.01 15.51 3.72
N GLY A 327 4.91 16.12 3.30
CA GLY A 327 3.64 16.05 4.01
C GLY A 327 3.47 17.07 5.14
N GLN A 328 4.42 17.97 5.40
CA GLN A 328 4.24 19.06 6.36
C GLN A 328 3.07 19.96 5.96
N ILE A 329 2.27 20.40 6.92
CA ILE A 329 1.09 21.24 6.69
C ILE A 329 1.52 22.66 6.36
N ILE A 330 1.07 23.17 5.21
CA ILE A 330 1.33 24.54 4.74
C ILE A 330 0.13 25.44 5.03
N GLY A 331 -1.09 24.91 4.92
CA GLY A 331 -2.33 25.62 5.21
C GLY A 331 -3.55 24.71 5.06
N VAL A 332 -4.74 25.29 5.21
CA VAL A 332 -6.02 24.57 5.11
C VAL A 332 -7.00 25.38 4.27
N VAL A 333 -7.61 24.74 3.27
CA VAL A 333 -8.77 25.30 2.56
C VAL A 333 -10.05 24.89 3.28
N LEU A 334 -10.93 25.85 3.56
CA LEU A 334 -12.25 25.61 4.14
C LEU A 334 -13.32 25.63 3.04
N ALA A 335 -14.16 24.60 2.97
CA ALA A 335 -15.23 24.51 1.97
C ALA A 335 -16.51 23.87 2.52
N THR A 336 -17.63 24.08 1.84
CA THR A 336 -18.96 23.59 2.27
C THR A 336 -19.13 22.07 2.15
N ASP A 337 -18.31 21.39 1.36
CA ASP A 337 -18.32 19.93 1.21
C ASP A 337 -16.91 19.31 1.17
N LYS A 338 -16.82 18.06 1.65
CA LYS A 338 -15.55 17.33 1.79
C LYS A 338 -14.83 17.11 0.46
N PRO A 339 -15.48 16.61 -0.62
CA PRO A 339 -14.81 16.47 -1.92
C PRO A 339 -14.30 17.80 -2.49
N LEU A 340 -15.04 18.90 -2.32
CA LEU A 340 -14.61 20.23 -2.74
C LEU A 340 -13.40 20.70 -1.97
N ALA A 341 -13.39 20.59 -0.63
CA ALA A 341 -12.23 20.95 0.19
C ALA A 341 -10.96 20.22 -0.29
N GLN A 342 -11.08 18.93 -0.61
CA GLN A 342 -9.98 18.12 -1.16
C GLN A 342 -9.53 18.55 -2.56
N ARG A 343 -10.46 18.92 -3.44
CA ARG A 343 -10.13 19.43 -4.79
C ARG A 343 -9.48 20.82 -4.72
N ALA A 344 -10.03 21.70 -3.89
CA ALA A 344 -9.56 23.06 -3.71
C ALA A 344 -8.18 23.11 -3.06
N ALA A 345 -7.91 22.25 -2.07
CA ALA A 345 -6.56 22.11 -1.51
C ALA A 345 -5.51 21.71 -2.57
N LYS A 346 -5.89 20.89 -3.56
CA LYS A 346 -5.01 20.53 -4.70
C LYS A 346 -4.88 21.65 -5.75
N ALA A 347 -5.79 22.62 -5.75
CA ALA A 347 -5.74 23.77 -6.64
C ALA A 347 -4.83 24.90 -6.09
N VAL A 348 -4.48 24.86 -4.80
CA VAL A 348 -3.49 25.78 -4.22
C VAL A 348 -2.13 25.52 -4.85
N ARG A 349 -1.53 26.55 -5.43
CA ARG A 349 -0.22 26.46 -6.07
C ARG A 349 0.86 26.80 -5.06
N VAL A 350 1.74 25.84 -4.80
CA VAL A 350 2.95 26.04 -3.99
C VAL A 350 4.16 25.98 -4.91
N THR A 351 5.00 27.01 -4.86
CA THR A 351 6.30 27.04 -5.54
C THR A 351 7.39 26.67 -4.54
N TYR A 352 8.33 25.81 -4.96
CA TYR A 352 9.38 25.27 -4.12
C TYR A 352 10.76 25.65 -4.67
N GLU A 353 11.66 26.03 -3.77
CA GLU A 353 13.10 26.09 -4.00
C GLU A 353 13.77 25.07 -3.07
N ASP A 354 14.22 23.94 -3.63
CA ASP A 354 14.77 22.82 -2.86
C ASP A 354 16.09 23.18 -2.18
N ILE A 355 16.19 22.83 -0.90
CA ILE A 355 17.42 22.99 -0.10
C ILE A 355 18.19 21.67 -0.15
N HIS A 356 19.39 21.72 -0.75
CA HIS A 356 20.24 20.55 -0.94
C HIS A 356 21.50 20.56 -0.07
N PRO A 357 21.98 19.37 0.36
CA PRO A 357 21.33 18.07 0.26
C PRO A 357 20.24 17.88 1.34
N PRO A 358 19.14 17.16 1.06
CA PRO A 358 18.19 16.79 2.10
C PRO A 358 18.78 15.70 3.00
N VAL A 359 18.46 15.75 4.30
CA VAL A 359 18.81 14.71 5.28
C VAL A 359 17.61 13.77 5.42
N ILE A 360 17.73 12.53 4.91
CA ILE A 360 16.61 11.57 4.85
C ILE A 360 16.91 10.29 5.63
N THR A 361 18.11 9.73 5.47
CA THR A 361 18.51 8.49 6.13
C THR A 361 19.16 8.75 7.49
N ILE A 362 19.22 7.71 8.35
CA ILE A 362 19.98 7.77 9.61
C ILE A 362 21.45 8.09 9.31
N GLU A 363 22.01 7.54 8.24
CA GLU A 363 23.37 7.81 7.81
C GLU A 363 23.58 9.26 7.37
N ASP A 364 22.59 9.88 6.71
CA ASP A 364 22.65 11.31 6.38
C ASP A 364 22.70 12.17 7.65
N ALA A 365 21.86 11.83 8.63
CA ALA A 365 21.80 12.57 9.90
C ALA A 365 23.11 12.44 10.69
N ILE A 366 23.68 11.23 10.78
CA ILE A 366 24.98 10.98 11.42
C ILE A 366 26.08 11.80 10.72
N ARG A 367 26.13 11.80 9.38
CA ARG A 367 27.14 12.56 8.62
C ARG A 367 26.97 14.07 8.78
N ALA A 368 25.74 14.56 8.89
CA ALA A 368 25.45 15.98 9.09
C ALA A 368 25.64 16.43 10.55
N GLY A 369 25.74 15.49 11.50
CA GLY A 369 25.72 15.79 12.94
C GLY A 369 24.38 16.34 13.42
N TRP A 370 23.28 15.93 12.77
CA TRP A 370 21.94 16.41 13.05
C TRP A 370 21.19 15.41 13.93
N PHE A 371 21.12 15.71 15.23
CA PHE A 371 20.49 14.85 16.22
C PHE A 371 19.40 15.60 17.00
N ILE A 372 18.46 14.84 17.56
CA ILE A 372 17.46 15.35 18.50
C ILE A 372 17.93 14.98 19.90
N GLY A 373 18.24 15.97 20.73
CA GLY A 373 18.74 15.75 22.10
C GLY A 373 20.21 15.34 22.17
N GLU A 374 20.62 14.88 23.36
CA GLU A 374 21.98 14.41 23.66
C GLU A 374 22.10 12.89 23.58
N GLU A 375 23.33 12.36 23.58
CA GLU A 375 23.57 10.91 23.60
C GLU A 375 23.06 10.29 24.92
N MET A 376 22.18 9.30 24.78
CA MET A 376 21.67 8.51 25.89
C MET A 376 22.52 7.24 26.05
N LYS A 377 23.26 7.13 27.15
CA LYS A 377 24.17 5.98 27.41
C LYS A 377 23.82 5.27 28.72
N VAL A 378 23.77 3.94 28.66
CA VAL A 378 23.68 3.03 29.81
C VAL A 378 24.84 2.06 29.73
N GLU A 379 25.63 1.95 30.79
CA GLU A 379 26.82 1.10 30.87
C GLU A 379 26.85 0.36 32.21
N ASP A 380 27.29 -0.90 32.19
CA ASP A 380 27.46 -1.73 33.39
C ASP A 380 28.69 -2.63 33.24
N GLY A 381 29.55 -2.67 34.25
CA GLY A 381 30.80 -3.43 34.25
C GLY A 381 31.95 -2.84 33.42
N ASP A 382 32.95 -3.68 33.12
CA ASP A 382 34.14 -3.35 32.31
C ASP A 382 34.04 -4.11 30.97
N VAL A 383 33.49 -3.43 29.97
CA VAL A 383 33.16 -4.01 28.66
C VAL A 383 34.44 -4.33 27.88
N GLU A 384 35.46 -3.48 27.96
CA GLU A 384 36.74 -3.63 27.29
C GLU A 384 37.47 -4.89 27.77
N LYS A 385 37.51 -5.10 29.09
CA LYS A 385 38.08 -6.33 29.66
C LYS A 385 37.28 -7.55 29.21
N ALA A 386 35.95 -7.50 29.30
CA ALA A 386 35.08 -8.62 28.92
C ALA A 386 35.27 -9.02 27.44
N LEU A 387 35.40 -8.04 26.54
CA LEU A 387 35.69 -8.29 25.12
C LEU A 387 37.10 -8.86 24.90
N SER A 388 38.10 -8.41 25.67
CA SER A 388 39.47 -8.92 25.56
C SER A 388 39.65 -10.37 26.03
N GLU A 389 38.84 -10.80 26.99
CA GLU A 389 38.85 -12.16 27.55
C GLU A 389 37.88 -13.12 26.82
N ALA A 390 37.06 -12.61 25.89
CA ALA A 390 36.09 -13.41 25.15
C ALA A 390 36.76 -14.35 24.14
N GLU A 391 36.27 -15.59 24.04
CA GLU A 391 36.75 -16.58 23.07
C GLU A 391 36.44 -16.18 21.62
N HIS A 392 35.29 -15.52 21.41
CA HIS A 392 34.82 -15.05 20.11
C HIS A 392 34.19 -13.67 20.22
N VAL A 393 34.44 -12.83 19.22
CA VAL A 393 33.83 -11.51 19.06
C VAL A 393 33.14 -11.46 17.69
N LEU A 394 31.88 -11.07 17.67
CA LEU A 394 31.10 -10.89 16.44
C LEU A 394 30.64 -9.44 16.34
N GLU A 395 30.89 -8.83 15.19
CA GLU A 395 30.43 -7.50 14.85
C GLU A 395 29.44 -7.56 13.69
N GLY A 396 28.43 -6.69 13.72
CA GLY A 396 27.43 -6.60 12.68
C GLY A 396 26.45 -5.47 12.94
N GLU A 397 25.65 -5.16 11.92
CA GLU A 397 24.63 -4.12 11.97
C GLU A 397 23.26 -4.73 11.64
N VAL A 398 22.21 -4.18 12.27
CA VAL A 398 20.83 -4.54 11.98
C VAL A 398 20.02 -3.28 11.74
N ARG A 399 19.09 -3.35 10.77
CA ARG A 399 18.12 -2.27 10.50
C ARG A 399 16.72 -2.78 10.77
N VAL A 400 15.93 -1.96 11.43
CA VAL A 400 14.49 -2.18 11.64
C VAL A 400 13.75 -1.06 10.92
N GLY A 401 12.86 -1.42 10.01
CA GLY A 401 12.06 -0.46 9.26
C GLY A 401 11.00 0.21 10.15
N GLY A 402 10.48 1.35 9.69
CA GLY A 402 9.34 2.00 10.32
C GLY A 402 8.05 1.18 10.18
N GLN A 403 7.04 1.55 10.97
CA GLN A 403 5.72 0.92 10.97
C GLN A 403 4.63 2.00 10.99
N ASP A 404 3.66 1.88 10.10
CA ASP A 404 2.44 2.70 10.14
C ASP A 404 1.44 2.08 11.14
N HIS A 405 0.73 2.92 11.88
CA HIS A 405 -0.25 2.49 12.88
C HIS A 405 -1.48 1.83 12.25
N PHE A 406 -1.90 2.30 11.08
CA PHE A 406 -3.02 1.77 10.32
C PHE A 406 -4.35 1.66 11.10
N TYR A 407 -4.65 2.67 11.92
CA TYR A 407 -5.95 2.78 12.60
C TYR A 407 -7.09 2.92 11.59
N LEU A 408 -8.20 2.24 11.86
CA LEU A 408 -9.33 2.17 10.92
C LEU A 408 -10.17 3.45 10.91
N GLU A 409 -10.27 4.14 12.04
CA GLU A 409 -10.72 5.54 12.09
C GLU A 409 -9.51 6.44 11.91
N THR A 410 -9.41 7.11 10.76
CA THR A 410 -8.34 8.08 10.50
C THR A 410 -8.44 9.31 11.41
N GLN A 411 -7.37 10.11 11.49
CA GLN A 411 -7.38 11.38 12.23
C GLN A 411 -8.58 12.23 11.84
N ALA A 412 -9.32 12.67 12.86
CA ALA A 412 -10.52 13.46 12.67
C ALA A 412 -10.68 14.43 13.85
N CYS A 413 -11.17 15.63 13.55
CA CYS A 413 -11.40 16.69 14.50
C CYS A 413 -12.61 17.52 14.06
N LEU A 414 -13.52 17.81 14.99
CA LEU A 414 -14.63 18.74 14.85
C LEU A 414 -14.43 19.85 15.87
N VAL A 415 -14.34 21.08 15.39
CA VAL A 415 -14.15 22.28 16.21
C VAL A 415 -15.42 23.11 16.16
N VAL A 416 -16.00 23.39 17.33
CA VAL A 416 -17.26 24.13 17.49
C VAL A 416 -17.01 25.38 18.31
N PRO A 417 -16.85 26.56 17.68
CA PRO A 417 -16.81 27.82 18.41
C PRO A 417 -18.19 28.06 19.05
N LYS A 418 -18.22 28.48 20.32
CA LYS A 418 -19.46 28.72 21.07
C LYS A 418 -20.01 30.13 20.90
N GLY A 419 -19.22 31.05 20.36
CA GLY A 419 -19.62 32.43 20.07
C GLY A 419 -19.61 33.38 21.28
N GLU A 420 -19.34 32.86 22.48
CA GLU A 420 -19.24 33.64 23.71
C GLU A 420 -17.83 33.49 24.30
N GLN A 421 -17.23 34.61 24.72
CA GLN A 421 -15.95 34.65 25.44
C GLN A 421 -14.81 33.81 24.80
N GLU A 422 -14.80 33.74 23.47
CA GLU A 422 -13.82 32.97 22.68
C GLU A 422 -13.81 31.47 23.02
N GLU A 423 -14.91 30.94 23.56
CA GLU A 423 -15.01 29.54 23.96
C GLU A 423 -15.10 28.62 22.74
N VAL A 424 -14.33 27.53 22.80
CA VAL A 424 -14.25 26.53 21.74
C VAL A 424 -14.36 25.14 22.33
N GLU A 425 -15.20 24.32 21.71
CA GLU A 425 -15.27 22.89 22.00
C GLU A 425 -14.65 22.10 20.85
N ILE A 426 -13.76 21.17 21.19
CA ILE A 426 -13.04 20.33 20.26
C ILE A 426 -13.44 18.88 20.53
N LEU A 427 -14.07 18.23 19.56
CA LEU A 427 -14.26 16.79 19.56
C LEU A 427 -13.21 16.20 18.62
N SER A 428 -12.37 15.31 19.10
CA SER A 428 -11.35 14.69 18.25
C SER A 428 -11.21 13.22 18.56
N SER A 429 -10.73 12.46 17.58
CA SER A 429 -10.22 11.13 17.84
C SER A 429 -8.81 11.32 18.42
N THR A 430 -8.65 11.31 19.74
CA THR A 430 -7.34 11.55 20.40
C THR A 430 -7.15 10.80 21.72
N GLN A 431 -5.91 10.42 22.01
CA GLN A 431 -5.52 9.88 23.32
C GLN A 431 -5.10 10.97 24.31
N GLY A 432 -4.74 12.16 23.83
CA GLY A 432 -4.17 13.26 24.61
C GLY A 432 -5.06 14.50 24.65
N VAL A 433 -6.22 14.42 25.32
CA VAL A 433 -7.17 15.56 25.41
C VAL A 433 -6.54 16.83 25.99
N THR A 434 -5.63 16.68 26.95
CA THR A 434 -4.89 17.79 27.57
C THR A 434 -3.93 18.46 26.59
N ALA A 435 -3.23 17.67 25.76
CA ALA A 435 -2.33 18.19 24.74
C ALA A 435 -3.11 18.95 23.67
N VAL A 436 -4.25 18.39 23.21
CA VAL A 436 -5.15 19.09 22.28
C VAL A 436 -5.64 20.41 22.86
N GLN A 437 -6.11 20.43 24.11
CA GLN A 437 -6.54 21.65 24.78
C GLN A 437 -5.42 22.68 24.85
N THR A 438 -4.22 22.27 25.25
CA THR A 438 -3.07 23.16 25.46
C THR A 438 -2.59 23.75 24.14
N ASN A 439 -2.43 22.91 23.10
CA ASN A 439 -1.95 23.36 21.79
C ASN A 439 -2.98 24.23 21.07
N ALA A 440 -4.27 23.90 21.16
CA ALA A 440 -5.33 24.75 20.60
C ALA A 440 -5.40 26.10 21.30
N ALA A 441 -5.34 26.13 22.64
CA ALA A 441 -5.32 27.38 23.41
C ALA A 441 -4.09 28.25 23.04
N ARG A 442 -2.91 27.62 22.89
CA ARG A 442 -1.68 28.30 22.46
C ARG A 442 -1.81 28.88 21.05
N GLY A 443 -2.23 28.09 20.06
CA GLY A 443 -2.38 28.54 18.68
C GLY A 443 -3.45 29.64 18.52
N LEU A 444 -4.51 29.58 19.34
CA LEU A 444 -5.55 30.59 19.37
C LEU A 444 -5.20 31.83 20.21
N GLY A 445 -4.14 31.78 21.02
CA GLY A 445 -3.77 32.88 21.92
C GLY A 445 -4.76 33.10 23.07
N ILE A 446 -5.55 32.08 23.45
CA ILE A 446 -6.59 32.18 24.47
C ILE A 446 -6.26 31.34 25.72
N PRO A 447 -6.84 31.66 26.89
CA PRO A 447 -6.64 30.84 28.09
C PRO A 447 -7.21 29.42 27.94
N ARG A 448 -6.53 28.42 28.51
CA ARG A 448 -6.93 26.99 28.42
C ARG A 448 -8.34 26.69 28.94
N ASN A 449 -8.85 27.49 29.88
CA ASN A 449 -10.21 27.32 30.39
C ASN A 449 -11.30 27.66 29.36
N ARG A 450 -10.95 28.30 28.23
CA ARG A 450 -11.84 28.55 27.09
C ARG A 450 -11.92 27.40 26.10
N VAL A 451 -11.01 26.42 26.21
CA VAL A 451 -10.95 25.27 25.31
C VAL A 451 -11.40 24.02 26.04
N VAL A 452 -12.43 23.35 25.52
CA VAL A 452 -12.93 22.07 26.03
C VAL A 452 -12.64 20.98 24.99
N SER A 453 -11.79 20.01 25.33
CA SER A 453 -11.50 18.84 24.49
C SER A 453 -12.27 17.62 24.96
N LYS A 454 -12.97 16.93 24.04
CA LYS A 454 -13.85 15.79 24.32
C LYS A 454 -13.53 14.60 23.42
N VAL A 455 -13.53 13.41 24.01
CA VAL A 455 -13.36 12.13 23.30
C VAL A 455 -14.37 11.13 23.87
N LYS A 456 -15.16 10.50 23.00
CA LYS A 456 -16.09 9.45 23.42
C LYS A 456 -15.49 8.05 23.27
N ARG A 457 -14.87 7.78 22.12
CA ARG A 457 -14.22 6.53 21.70
C ARG A 457 -13.34 6.81 20.49
N ILE A 458 -12.47 5.85 20.16
CA ILE A 458 -11.52 5.93 19.04
C ILE A 458 -11.54 4.59 18.28
N GLY A 459 -11.53 4.62 16.96
CA GLY A 459 -11.55 3.45 16.08
C GLY A 459 -10.19 2.80 15.88
N LEU A 460 -9.54 2.43 17.01
CA LEU A 460 -8.17 1.94 17.17
C LEU A 460 -7.14 3.05 17.40
N ALA A 461 -6.29 2.90 18.42
CA ALA A 461 -5.12 3.75 18.64
C ALA A 461 -3.94 2.92 19.15
N LEU A 462 -2.76 3.13 18.59
CA LEU A 462 -1.50 2.46 18.95
C LEU A 462 -0.44 3.49 19.39
N LYS A 463 -0.79 4.34 20.36
CA LYS A 463 0.02 5.41 21.00
C LYS A 463 0.23 6.72 20.23
N TYR A 464 -0.05 6.81 18.93
CA TYR A 464 0.24 8.04 18.15
C TYR A 464 -0.75 9.20 18.30
N ILE A 465 -1.98 8.96 18.76
CA ILE A 465 -2.94 10.07 18.88
C ILE A 465 -2.80 10.85 20.19
N ALA A 466 -1.70 10.61 20.90
CA ALA A 466 -1.08 11.56 21.79
C ALA A 466 0.26 11.93 21.14
N ALA A 467 0.58 13.22 21.04
CA ALA A 467 1.98 13.61 20.91
C ALA A 467 2.69 13.01 22.14
N VAL A 468 3.64 12.11 21.92
CA VAL A 468 4.20 11.25 22.99
C VAL A 468 5.15 12.07 23.87
N GLU A 469 4.77 12.29 25.13
CA GLU A 469 5.71 12.81 26.15
C GLU A 469 6.95 11.90 26.18
N PRO A 470 8.18 12.45 26.07
CA PRO A 470 9.37 11.64 26.28
C PRO A 470 9.36 11.11 27.72
N PHE A 471 9.57 9.80 27.87
CA PHE A 471 9.79 9.15 29.17
C PHE A 471 11.14 9.54 29.77
#